data_AF-K3V440-F1
#
_entry.id   AF-K3V440-F1
#
_cell.length_a   1.000
_cell.length_b   1.000
_cell.length_c   1.000
_cell.angle_alpha   90.00
_cell.angle_beta   90.00
_cell.angle_gamma   90.00
#
_symmetry.space_group_name_H-M   'P 1'
#
loop_
_entity.id
_entity.type
_entity.pdbx_description
1 polymer ?
#
loop_
_entity_poly.entity_id
_entity_poly.type
_entity_poly.pdbx_seq_one_letter_code
_entity_poly.pdbx_strand_id
1 'polypeptide(L)'
;MSHYYRSITSPRHDGRDLLHRVYRNSTYVPFADKDDILHQIRGRKEEYHRYKAALSAWCDAKSFTINGGNYNFVLKKDMSHRDKLFDMIPCYNKSVMLYILDPNREANCYCDGILKFLDIWMYRQWFEPYKSDIDFERYIARTTLLRWKKDAQKPSLEEINKFHKGLCHDLTDGMLRDMPSESVDYLKKRHLDTQNGTFETEEDIIATFKDVYVVQPTFRSFFIVMQHTQGFKEGPFRAGDVGDIPVYLVCTECHNEFHDRETYSDIMGPCCSIHTTLKAAIRFIMNLERKQPAAKKTLPCRLKYRAIREYETIDIEKEAEAMGWKTEWHGKFPLDQPCSTWVDRNKYTEWTGAGAVKHASKVVCAIKYLGTTRRKVPLDHWWWYDSSDIRPTVTLDMFAIRLACLLFLYCICVSYLFGSL
;
A
#
# COMPACT_ATOMS: atom_id res chain seq x y z
N MET A 1 -40.50 -30.56 30.41
CA MET A 1 -39.24 -31.29 30.15
C MET A 1 -39.14 -31.57 28.66
N SER A 2 -38.38 -30.76 27.93
CA SER A 2 -38.06 -30.99 26.52
C SER A 2 -36.65 -30.47 26.29
N HIS A 3 -35.74 -31.40 25.99
CA HIS A 3 -34.33 -31.15 25.72
C HIS A 3 -34.19 -30.39 24.39
N TYR A 4 -33.78 -29.13 24.44
CA TYR A 4 -33.18 -28.46 23.28
C TYR A 4 -31.67 -28.73 23.32
N TYR A 5 -31.26 -29.83 22.70
CA TYR A 5 -29.89 -30.02 22.24
C TYR A 5 -29.59 -28.94 21.20
N ARG A 6 -28.80 -27.92 21.55
CA ARG A 6 -28.11 -27.09 20.56
C ARG A 6 -26.99 -27.93 19.97
N SER A 7 -27.14 -28.32 18.70
CA SER A 7 -26.07 -28.91 17.92
C SER A 7 -24.89 -27.94 17.86
N ILE A 8 -23.73 -28.40 18.34
CA ILE A 8 -22.45 -27.76 18.08
C ILE A 8 -22.08 -28.13 16.65
N THR A 9 -22.49 -27.30 15.70
CA THR A 9 -22.14 -27.45 14.28
C THR A 9 -21.51 -26.16 13.79
N SER A 10 -20.22 -26.28 13.42
CA SER A 10 -19.29 -25.28 12.88
C SER A 10 -18.68 -24.28 13.88
N PRO A 11 -17.34 -24.26 14.06
CA PRO A 11 -16.69 -23.18 14.77
C PRO A 11 -16.89 -21.88 13.98
N ARG A 12 -17.68 -20.95 14.52
CA ARG A 12 -17.87 -19.63 13.92
C ARG A 12 -16.52 -18.91 13.88
N HIS A 13 -15.84 -18.93 12.74
CA HIS A 13 -14.65 -18.12 12.47
C HIS A 13 -15.06 -16.67 12.18
N ASP A 14 -15.79 -16.05 13.12
CA ASP A 14 -16.04 -14.62 13.04
C ASP A 14 -14.83 -13.84 13.58
N GLY A 15 -14.63 -12.61 13.12
CA GLY A 15 -13.51 -11.78 13.55
C GLY A 15 -13.48 -11.48 15.06
N ARG A 16 -14.57 -11.76 15.80
CA ARG A 16 -14.64 -11.60 17.26
C ARG A 16 -14.07 -12.82 17.98
N ASP A 17 -14.38 -14.04 17.52
CA ASP A 17 -13.79 -15.28 18.05
C ASP A 17 -12.27 -15.28 17.86
N LEU A 18 -11.79 -14.77 16.72
CA LEU A 18 -10.35 -14.61 16.46
C LEU A 18 -9.69 -13.53 17.34
N LEU A 19 -10.35 -12.40 17.61
CA LEU A 19 -9.81 -11.44 18.57
C LEU A 19 -9.61 -12.11 19.94
N HIS A 20 -10.57 -12.93 20.39
CA HIS A 20 -10.48 -13.67 21.65
C HIS A 20 -9.41 -14.78 21.64
N ARG A 21 -9.24 -15.50 20.53
CA ARG A 21 -8.20 -16.54 20.40
C ARG A 21 -6.80 -15.95 20.36
N VAL A 22 -6.60 -14.86 19.64
CA VAL A 22 -5.26 -14.29 19.43
C VAL A 22 -4.82 -13.43 20.62
N TYR A 23 -5.73 -12.83 21.40
CA TYR A 23 -5.37 -12.06 22.61
C TYR A 23 -4.81 -12.93 23.75
N ARG A 24 -5.04 -14.25 23.73
CA ARG A 24 -4.67 -15.15 24.83
C ARG A 24 -3.16 -15.45 24.95
N ASN A 25 -2.35 -15.11 23.94
CA ASN A 25 -0.92 -15.44 23.92
C ASN A 25 0.01 -14.24 24.24
N SER A 26 -0.50 -13.11 24.75
CA SER A 26 0.34 -11.91 24.97
C SER A 26 0.98 -11.82 26.37
N THR A 27 0.93 -12.86 27.19
CA THR A 27 1.63 -12.86 28.48
C THR A 27 3.12 -13.05 28.26
N TYR A 28 3.92 -12.11 28.76
CA TYR A 28 5.39 -12.05 28.75
C TYR A 28 6.04 -13.22 29.50
N VAL A 29 5.82 -14.44 29.04
CA VAL A 29 6.62 -15.58 29.44
C VAL A 29 7.76 -15.68 28.41
N PRO A 30 9.03 -15.73 28.83
CA PRO A 30 10.13 -15.93 27.91
C PRO A 30 9.89 -17.18 27.06
N PHE A 31 10.02 -17.06 25.75
CA PHE A 31 9.90 -18.21 24.86
C PHE A 31 11.19 -19.01 24.93
N ALA A 32 11.06 -20.34 24.98
CA ALA A 32 12.20 -21.24 25.00
C ALA A 32 12.75 -21.52 23.59
N ASP A 33 11.93 -21.31 22.55
CA ASP A 33 12.25 -21.65 21.17
C ASP A 33 12.54 -20.41 20.32
N LYS A 34 13.61 -20.48 19.53
CA LYS A 34 14.03 -19.46 18.57
C LYS A 34 12.90 -19.11 17.60
N ASP A 35 12.21 -20.12 17.08
CA ASP A 35 11.18 -19.93 16.06
C ASP A 35 9.96 -19.22 16.63
N ASP A 36 9.61 -19.48 17.90
CA ASP A 36 8.56 -18.76 18.61
C ASP A 36 8.90 -17.28 18.78
N ILE A 37 10.15 -16.96 19.15
CA ILE A 37 10.60 -15.56 19.29
C ILE A 37 10.53 -14.84 17.93
N LEU A 38 11.07 -15.45 16.87
CA LEU A 38 11.04 -14.86 15.52
C LEU A 38 9.61 -14.67 15.01
N HIS A 39 8.70 -15.62 15.29
CA HIS A 39 7.28 -15.49 14.98
C HIS A 39 6.62 -14.30 15.68
N GLN A 40 6.88 -14.12 16.98
CA GLN A 40 6.32 -12.98 17.73
C GLN A 40 6.84 -11.64 17.22
N ILE A 41 8.15 -11.52 16.98
CA ILE A 41 8.75 -10.30 16.46
C ILE A 41 8.21 -9.98 15.07
N ARG A 42 8.15 -10.98 14.18
CA ARG A 42 7.52 -10.83 12.86
C ARG A 42 6.07 -10.35 13.00
N GLY A 43 5.31 -10.94 13.92
CA GLY A 43 3.94 -10.52 14.22
C GLY A 43 3.85 -9.05 14.61
N ARG A 44 4.77 -8.52 15.44
CA ARG A 44 4.80 -7.09 15.82
C ARG A 44 5.18 -6.18 14.65
N LYS A 45 6.15 -6.57 13.82
CA LYS A 45 6.46 -5.84 12.57
C LYS A 45 5.24 -5.78 11.65
N GLU A 46 4.50 -6.88 11.51
CA GLU A 46 3.26 -6.93 10.73
C GLU A 46 2.16 -6.05 11.32
N GLU A 47 2.03 -5.97 12.65
CA GLU A 47 1.11 -5.04 13.31
C GLU A 47 1.46 -3.58 12.96
N TYR A 48 2.74 -3.21 13.09
CA TYR A 48 3.20 -1.87 12.73
C TYR A 48 2.96 -1.57 11.26
N HIS A 49 3.33 -2.49 10.38
CA HIS A 49 3.10 -2.37 8.95
C HIS A 49 1.62 -2.22 8.62
N ARG A 50 0.74 -3.02 9.23
CA ARG A 50 -0.71 -2.93 9.01
C ARG A 50 -1.26 -1.58 9.47
N TYR A 51 -0.79 -1.07 10.61
CA TYR A 51 -1.15 0.26 11.09
C TYR A 51 -0.74 1.34 10.08
N LYS A 52 0.50 1.30 9.60
CA LYS A 52 1.05 2.25 8.62
C LYS A 52 0.34 2.17 7.28
N ALA A 53 0.05 0.98 6.77
CA ALA A 53 -0.73 0.80 5.54
C ALA A 53 -2.15 1.39 5.66
N ALA A 54 -2.80 1.23 6.82
CA ALA A 54 -4.10 1.85 7.07
C ALA A 54 -4.00 3.39 7.12
N LEU A 55 -2.97 3.93 7.78
CA LEU A 55 -2.71 5.37 7.76
C LEU A 55 -2.47 5.87 6.32
N SER A 56 -1.66 5.16 5.53
CA SER A 56 -1.40 5.48 4.12
C SER A 56 -2.63 5.40 3.21
N ALA A 57 -3.69 4.70 3.63
CA ALA A 57 -4.97 4.72 2.93
C ALA A 57 -5.87 5.88 3.41
N TRP A 58 -5.73 6.30 4.68
CA TRP A 58 -6.56 7.31 5.31
C TRP A 58 -5.97 8.73 5.26
N CYS A 59 -4.81 8.91 4.63
CA CYS A 59 -4.09 10.18 4.67
C CYS A 59 -4.90 11.37 4.14
N ASP A 60 -4.45 12.54 4.63
CA ASP A 60 -5.01 13.83 4.36
C ASP A 60 -5.28 14.08 2.90
N ALA A 61 -6.47 14.60 2.65
CA ALA A 61 -6.81 15.06 1.34
C ALA A 61 -5.90 16.20 0.91
N LYS A 62 -5.41 16.07 -0.30
CA LYS A 62 -4.76 17.18 -0.96
C LYS A 62 -5.88 18.01 -1.57
N SER A 63 -5.96 19.26 -1.09
CA SER A 63 -6.88 20.23 -1.67
C SER A 63 -6.20 20.81 -2.89
N PHE A 64 -6.89 20.84 -4.01
CA PHE A 64 -6.38 21.43 -5.23
C PHE A 64 -7.23 22.64 -5.58
N THR A 65 -6.55 23.70 -6.01
CA THR A 65 -7.19 24.86 -6.58
C THR A 65 -6.77 24.90 -8.04
N ILE A 66 -7.73 24.74 -8.94
CA ILE A 66 -7.50 24.89 -10.38
C ILE A 66 -7.63 26.39 -10.65
N ASN A 67 -6.51 27.09 -10.80
CA ASN A 67 -6.48 28.50 -11.22
C ASN A 67 -5.79 28.58 -12.59
N GLY A 68 -6.58 28.78 -13.66
CA GLY A 68 -6.06 29.09 -15.00
C GLY A 68 -5.20 28.00 -15.64
N GLY A 69 -5.50 26.71 -15.41
CA GLY A 69 -4.73 25.59 -15.97
C GLY A 69 -3.36 25.36 -15.33
N ASN A 70 -2.97 26.18 -14.35
CA ASN A 70 -1.72 26.03 -13.62
C ASN A 70 -1.94 25.23 -12.33
N TYR A 71 -1.22 24.12 -12.27
CA TYR A 71 -1.22 23.21 -11.14
C TYR A 71 -0.35 23.79 -10.02
N ASN A 72 -0.97 24.40 -9.01
CA ASN A 72 -0.27 24.70 -7.77
C ASN A 72 -0.59 23.57 -6.79
N PHE A 73 0.40 22.70 -6.56
CA PHE A 73 0.35 21.79 -5.43
C PHE A 73 0.10 22.65 -4.19
N VAL A 74 -1.04 22.45 -3.51
CA VAL A 74 -1.22 23.03 -2.17
C VAL A 74 -0.41 22.18 -1.19
N LEU A 75 0.91 22.09 -1.40
CA LEU A 75 1.76 22.38 -0.27
C LEU A 75 1.46 23.83 0.00
N LYS A 76 1.03 24.17 1.21
CA LYS A 76 1.04 25.59 1.58
C LYS A 76 2.44 26.08 1.17
N LYS A 77 2.55 27.19 0.43
CA LYS A 77 3.87 27.73 0.08
C LYS A 77 4.75 27.94 1.34
N ASP A 78 4.10 27.96 2.50
CA ASP A 78 4.66 28.08 3.85
C ASP A 78 4.79 26.74 4.62
N MET A 79 4.64 25.58 3.97
CA MET A 79 4.93 24.31 4.64
C MET A 79 6.43 24.16 4.82
N SER A 80 6.84 23.83 6.04
CA SER A 80 8.23 23.54 6.35
C SER A 80 8.74 22.39 5.47
N HIS A 81 10.03 22.37 5.14
CA HIS A 81 10.63 21.24 4.40
C HIS A 81 10.37 19.89 5.08
N ARG A 82 10.29 19.89 6.42
CA ARG A 82 9.91 18.74 7.22
C ARG A 82 8.48 18.27 6.95
N ASP A 83 7.51 19.17 6.79
CA ASP A 83 6.13 18.79 6.47
C ASP A 83 6.02 18.24 5.04
N LYS A 84 6.78 18.82 4.09
CA LYS A 84 6.90 18.30 2.72
C LYS A 84 7.44 16.87 2.73
N LEU A 85 8.51 16.62 3.49
CA LEU A 85 9.07 15.28 3.70
C LEU A 85 8.04 14.31 4.27
N PHE A 86 7.33 14.72 5.33
CA PHE A 86 6.32 13.88 5.98
C PHE A 86 5.21 13.46 5.01
N ASP A 87 4.81 14.36 4.11
CA ASP A 87 3.81 14.11 3.09
C ASP A 87 4.29 13.20 1.94
N MET A 88 5.57 13.33 1.57
CA MET A 88 6.14 12.65 0.41
C MET A 88 6.66 11.25 0.72
N ILE A 89 7.23 11.03 1.92
CA ILE A 89 7.80 9.73 2.32
C ILE A 89 6.83 8.55 2.12
N PRO A 90 5.52 8.67 2.46
CA PRO A 90 4.56 7.59 2.22
C PRO A 90 4.39 7.16 0.75
N CYS A 91 4.85 7.96 -0.22
CA CYS A 91 4.77 7.65 -1.65
C CYS A 91 5.87 6.68 -2.12
N TYR A 92 7.00 6.60 -1.41
CA TYR A 92 8.06 5.65 -1.74
C TYR A 92 7.67 4.22 -1.38
N ASN A 93 8.30 3.26 -2.06
CA ASN A 93 8.06 1.83 -1.92
C ASN A 93 6.60 1.43 -2.15
N LYS A 94 5.89 2.23 -2.96
CA LYS A 94 4.55 1.94 -3.46
C LYS A 94 4.60 1.66 -4.94
N SER A 95 3.78 0.73 -5.41
CA SER A 95 3.77 0.33 -6.81
C SER A 95 2.86 1.22 -7.66
N VAL A 96 1.86 1.87 -7.07
CA VAL A 96 0.92 2.75 -7.79
C VAL A 96 0.34 3.83 -6.89
N MET A 97 -0.02 4.97 -7.46
CA MET A 97 -0.84 5.98 -6.80
C MET A 97 -2.32 5.76 -7.12
N LEU A 98 -3.17 5.79 -6.09
CA LEU A 98 -4.63 5.74 -6.20
C LEU A 98 -5.22 7.09 -5.81
N TYR A 99 -5.66 7.84 -6.81
CA TYR A 99 -6.37 9.10 -6.63
C TYR A 99 -7.85 8.86 -6.47
N ILE A 100 -8.44 9.33 -5.37
CA ILE A 100 -9.88 9.28 -5.14
C ILE A 100 -10.44 10.69 -5.30
N LEU A 101 -11.36 10.87 -6.23
CA LEU A 101 -12.00 12.15 -6.49
C LEU A 101 -13.08 12.40 -5.43
N ASP A 102 -12.80 13.26 -4.45
CA ASP A 102 -13.59 13.42 -3.21
C ASP A 102 -14.05 14.86 -2.97
N PRO A 103 -14.89 15.45 -3.84
CA PRO A 103 -15.25 16.86 -3.76
C PRO A 103 -16.01 17.22 -2.47
N ASN A 104 -16.72 16.24 -1.90
CA ASN A 104 -17.62 16.43 -0.76
C ASN A 104 -17.07 15.94 0.57
N ARG A 105 -15.82 15.46 0.64
CA ARG A 105 -15.24 14.85 1.86
C ARG A 105 -16.02 13.63 2.34
N GLU A 106 -16.48 12.82 1.39
CA GLU A 106 -17.27 11.61 1.63
C GLU A 106 -16.38 10.39 1.77
N ALA A 107 -15.20 10.37 1.13
CA ALA A 107 -14.31 9.21 1.13
C ALA A 107 -13.87 8.77 2.52
N ASN A 108 -13.67 9.73 3.43
CA ASN A 108 -13.31 9.49 4.82
C ASN A 108 -14.51 9.55 5.79
N CYS A 109 -15.74 9.65 5.27
CA CYS A 109 -16.95 9.72 6.08
C CYS A 109 -17.01 8.53 7.04
N TYR A 110 -17.39 8.82 8.29
CA TYR A 110 -17.41 7.82 9.34
C TYR A 110 -18.47 6.72 9.09
N CYS A 111 -19.58 7.05 8.43
CA CYS A 111 -20.67 6.10 8.24
C CYS A 111 -20.47 5.22 7.01
N ASP A 112 -20.18 5.85 5.86
CA ASP A 112 -20.23 5.20 4.55
C ASP A 112 -19.02 5.51 3.65
N GLY A 113 -17.93 6.07 4.17
CA GLY A 113 -16.74 6.38 3.38
C GLY A 113 -15.97 5.14 2.90
N ILE A 114 -15.55 5.14 1.63
CA ILE A 114 -14.92 3.97 0.98
C ILE A 114 -13.56 3.58 1.58
N LEU A 115 -12.82 4.55 2.16
CA LEU A 115 -11.43 4.34 2.57
C LEU A 115 -11.23 3.20 3.58
N LYS A 116 -12.22 2.99 4.46
CA LYS A 116 -12.19 1.95 5.51
C LYS A 116 -12.27 0.54 4.94
N PHE A 117 -12.93 0.38 3.79
CA PHE A 117 -13.07 -0.90 3.11
C PHE A 117 -11.93 -1.11 2.13
N LEU A 118 -11.53 -0.03 1.46
CA LEU A 118 -10.44 0.00 0.51
C LEU A 118 -9.12 -0.45 1.15
N ASP A 119 -8.78 0.04 2.35
CA ASP A 119 -7.53 -0.32 3.02
C ASP A 119 -7.47 -1.79 3.47
N ILE A 120 -8.62 -2.39 3.81
CA ILE A 120 -8.71 -3.81 4.16
C ILE A 120 -8.57 -4.66 2.90
N TRP A 121 -9.33 -4.32 1.86
CA TRP A 121 -9.34 -5.06 0.61
C TRP A 121 -7.97 -5.01 -0.08
N MET A 122 -7.35 -3.84 -0.20
CA MET A 122 -6.02 -3.68 -0.82
C MET A 122 -4.94 -4.43 -0.02
N TYR A 123 -4.98 -4.37 1.32
CA TYR A 123 -4.04 -5.10 2.15
C TYR A 123 -4.14 -6.60 1.91
N ARG A 124 -5.35 -7.14 1.81
CA ARG A 124 -5.58 -8.55 1.53
C ARG A 124 -5.13 -8.96 0.11
N GLN A 125 -5.21 -8.08 -0.88
CA GLN A 125 -4.74 -8.39 -2.23
C GLN A 125 -3.22 -8.52 -2.31
N TRP A 126 -2.48 -7.72 -1.55
CA TRP A 126 -1.02 -7.63 -1.66
C TRP A 126 -0.25 -8.41 -0.60
N PHE A 127 -0.73 -8.38 0.64
CA PHE A 127 -0.01 -8.97 1.76
C PHE A 127 -0.11 -10.50 1.73
N GLU A 128 1.01 -11.16 1.94
CA GLU A 128 1.16 -12.59 2.15
C GLU A 128 1.74 -12.80 3.56
N PRO A 129 0.98 -13.38 4.51
CA PRO A 129 1.43 -13.64 5.87
C PRO A 129 2.81 -14.27 5.88
N TYR A 130 3.71 -13.68 6.66
CA TYR A 130 5.10 -14.11 6.78
C TYR A 130 5.96 -14.00 5.51
N LYS A 131 5.38 -13.89 4.30
CA LYS A 131 6.12 -13.86 3.03
C LYS A 131 6.34 -12.47 2.46
N SER A 132 5.41 -11.56 2.71
CA SER A 132 5.55 -10.19 2.23
C SER A 132 6.76 -9.55 2.88
N ASP A 133 7.59 -8.96 2.04
CA ASP A 133 8.56 -7.98 2.47
C ASP A 133 7.81 -6.70 2.86
N ILE A 134 7.73 -6.47 4.17
CA ILE A 134 7.02 -5.35 4.80
C ILE A 134 7.99 -4.30 5.35
N ASP A 135 9.29 -4.57 5.22
CA ASP A 135 10.30 -3.60 5.58
C ASP A 135 10.21 -2.40 4.63
N PHE A 136 10.65 -1.25 5.14
CA PHE A 136 10.57 0.01 4.41
C PHE A 136 9.16 0.40 3.94
N GLU A 137 8.14 -0.07 4.67
CA GLU A 137 6.73 0.25 4.43
C GLU A 137 6.26 -0.14 3.01
N ARG A 138 6.86 -1.16 2.40
CA ARG A 138 6.46 -1.63 1.06
C ARG A 138 4.99 -2.02 1.05
N TYR A 139 4.23 -1.49 0.09
CA TYR A 139 2.80 -1.73 -0.02
C TYR A 139 2.32 -1.43 -1.43
N ILE A 140 1.23 -2.06 -1.90
CA ILE A 140 0.83 -1.94 -3.31
C ILE A 140 0.52 -0.51 -3.76
N ALA A 141 -0.17 0.27 -2.94
CA ALA A 141 -0.72 1.55 -3.37
C ALA A 141 -0.64 2.64 -2.31
N ARG A 142 -0.41 3.88 -2.76
CA ARG A 142 -0.63 5.09 -1.97
C ARG A 142 -2.00 5.66 -2.32
N THR A 143 -2.85 5.95 -1.33
CA THR A 143 -4.16 6.59 -1.60
C THR A 143 -4.11 8.09 -1.33
N THR A 144 -4.51 8.91 -2.30
CA THR A 144 -4.58 10.36 -2.13
C THR A 144 -5.97 10.85 -2.51
N LEU A 145 -6.62 11.61 -1.63
CA LEU A 145 -7.89 12.25 -1.96
C LEU A 145 -7.63 13.53 -2.75
N LEU A 146 -8.28 13.66 -3.89
CA LEU A 146 -8.30 14.88 -4.69
C LEU A 146 -9.59 15.65 -4.41
N ARG A 147 -9.45 16.88 -3.88
CA ARG A 147 -10.57 17.78 -3.61
C ARG A 147 -10.49 19.01 -4.49
N TRP A 148 -11.63 19.46 -4.97
CA TRP A 148 -11.80 20.73 -5.68
C TRP A 148 -13.05 21.43 -5.13
N LYS A 149 -13.20 22.72 -5.43
CA LYS A 149 -14.38 23.48 -4.98
C LYS A 149 -15.62 22.98 -5.72
N LYS A 150 -16.80 23.03 -5.08
CA LYS A 150 -18.06 22.52 -5.65
C LYS A 150 -18.47 23.21 -6.95
N ASP A 151 -18.11 24.47 -7.09
CA ASP A 151 -18.32 25.34 -8.25
C ASP A 151 -17.21 25.24 -9.30
N ALA A 152 -16.10 24.55 -8.99
CA ALA A 152 -15.02 24.33 -9.93
C ALA A 152 -15.27 23.08 -10.80
N GLN A 153 -14.69 23.10 -12.01
CA GLN A 153 -14.70 21.95 -12.90
C GLN A 153 -13.95 20.77 -12.25
N LYS A 154 -14.53 19.56 -12.38
CA LYS A 154 -13.88 18.32 -11.99
C LYS A 154 -12.55 18.17 -12.75
N PRO A 155 -11.45 17.79 -12.07
CA PRO A 155 -10.17 17.60 -12.74
C PRO A 155 -10.27 16.49 -13.80
N SER A 156 -9.79 16.80 -14.99
CA SER A 156 -9.59 15.86 -16.09
C SER A 156 -8.45 14.89 -15.79
N LEU A 157 -8.39 13.78 -16.53
CA LEU A 157 -7.28 12.81 -16.39
C LEU A 157 -5.93 13.43 -16.75
N GLU A 158 -5.89 14.37 -17.70
CA GLU A 158 -4.65 15.05 -18.09
C GLU A 158 -4.13 15.98 -16.99
N GLU A 159 -5.03 16.69 -16.29
CA GLU A 159 -4.64 17.50 -15.13
C GLU A 159 -4.10 16.62 -13.99
N ILE A 160 -4.72 15.46 -13.75
CA ILE A 160 -4.23 14.48 -12.77
C ILE A 160 -2.88 13.88 -13.21
N ASN A 161 -2.69 13.63 -14.50
CA ASN A 161 -1.42 13.15 -15.05
C ASN A 161 -0.29 14.16 -14.84
N LYS A 162 -0.53 15.44 -15.18
CA LYS A 162 0.42 16.53 -14.95
C LYS A 162 0.79 16.64 -13.47
N PHE A 163 -0.19 16.53 -12.57
CA PHE A 163 0.08 16.45 -11.13
C PHE A 163 0.99 15.28 -10.79
N HIS A 164 0.60 14.08 -11.22
CA HIS A 164 1.32 12.86 -10.87
C HIS A 164 2.78 12.88 -11.35
N LYS A 165 3.03 13.42 -12.55
CA LYS A 165 4.38 13.62 -13.09
C LYS A 165 5.19 14.62 -12.25
N GLY A 166 4.59 15.74 -11.85
CA GLY A 166 5.23 16.69 -10.92
C GLY A 166 5.60 16.03 -9.59
N LEU A 167 4.70 15.25 -9.00
CA LEU A 167 4.97 14.48 -7.79
C LEU A 167 6.14 13.49 -7.99
N CYS A 168 6.17 12.77 -9.12
CA CYS A 168 7.26 11.83 -9.42
C CYS A 168 8.61 12.53 -9.62
N HIS A 169 8.61 13.71 -10.24
CA HIS A 169 9.79 14.55 -10.38
C HIS A 169 10.31 14.99 -9.01
N ASP A 170 9.44 15.47 -8.12
CA ASP A 170 9.80 15.90 -6.78
C ASP A 170 10.34 14.72 -5.94
N LEU A 171 9.72 13.53 -6.04
CA LEU A 171 10.17 12.32 -5.35
C LEU A 171 11.50 11.76 -5.87
N THR A 172 11.86 12.01 -7.12
CA THR A 172 13.08 11.43 -7.70
C THR A 172 14.28 12.33 -7.45
N ASP A 173 14.15 13.61 -7.81
CA ASP A 173 15.29 14.51 -7.78
C ASP A 173 14.96 15.93 -7.27
N GLY A 174 13.71 16.39 -7.37
CA GLY A 174 13.36 17.78 -7.02
C GLY A 174 13.51 18.08 -5.53
N MET A 175 12.96 17.21 -4.66
CA MET A 175 12.87 17.50 -3.23
C MET A 175 14.22 17.41 -2.50
N LEU A 176 15.07 16.45 -2.89
CA LEU A 176 16.32 16.15 -2.18
C LEU A 176 17.46 17.12 -2.53
N ARG A 177 17.40 17.79 -3.70
CA ARG A 177 18.45 18.72 -4.13
C ARG A 177 18.50 20.01 -3.31
N ASP A 178 17.34 20.55 -2.96
CA ASP A 178 17.23 21.84 -2.25
C ASP A 178 16.82 21.66 -0.78
N MET A 179 17.20 20.52 -0.19
CA MET A 179 16.80 20.16 1.17
C MET A 179 17.72 20.83 2.20
N PRO A 180 17.19 21.59 3.17
CA PRO A 180 18.01 22.13 4.26
C PRO A 180 18.59 21.02 5.13
N SER A 181 19.77 21.23 5.72
CA SER A 181 20.45 20.28 6.61
C SER A 181 19.56 19.74 7.73
N GLU A 182 18.70 20.57 8.34
CA GLU A 182 17.75 20.14 9.38
C GLU A 182 16.78 19.05 8.89
N SER A 183 16.43 19.07 7.61
CA SER A 183 15.56 18.07 6.98
C SER A 183 16.33 16.80 6.65
N VAL A 184 17.61 16.90 6.29
CA VAL A 184 18.52 15.75 6.12
C VAL A 184 18.74 15.05 7.47
N ASP A 185 18.96 15.81 8.54
CA ASP A 185 19.05 15.29 9.91
C ASP A 185 17.75 14.60 10.35
N TYR A 186 16.59 15.15 9.96
CA TYR A 186 15.31 14.50 10.18
C TYR A 186 15.22 13.15 9.45
N LEU A 187 15.65 13.09 8.18
CA LEU A 187 15.71 11.82 7.43
C LEU A 187 16.61 10.81 8.12
N LYS A 188 17.81 11.22 8.52
CA LYS A 188 18.73 10.38 9.30
C LYS A 188 18.04 9.86 10.54
N LYS A 189 17.63 10.73 11.45
CA LYS A 189 17.07 10.35 12.76
C LYS A 189 15.78 9.53 12.69
N ARG A 190 14.91 9.81 11.72
CA ARG A 190 13.56 9.20 11.66
C ARG A 190 13.43 8.05 10.69
N HIS A 191 14.29 7.99 9.68
CA HIS A 191 14.13 7.06 8.57
C HIS A 191 15.35 6.16 8.34
N LEU A 192 16.56 6.56 8.77
CA LEU A 192 17.81 5.85 8.47
C LEU A 192 18.63 5.42 9.70
N ASP A 193 18.53 6.08 10.87
CA ASP A 193 19.13 5.71 12.18
C ASP A 193 18.65 4.33 12.72
N THR A 194 17.88 3.64 11.89
CA THR A 194 17.43 2.26 12.02
C THR A 194 18.35 1.27 11.29
N GLN A 195 19.42 1.74 10.66
CA GLN A 195 20.49 0.94 10.05
C GLN A 195 21.79 1.12 10.84
N ASN A 196 22.52 0.04 11.08
CA ASN A 196 23.85 0.09 11.69
C ASN A 196 24.83 0.68 10.67
N GLY A 197 25.06 1.99 10.75
CA GLY A 197 26.04 2.70 9.91
C GLY A 197 26.34 4.08 10.46
N THR A 198 27.61 4.48 10.41
CA THR A 198 28.03 5.86 10.65
C THR A 198 27.86 6.63 9.33
N PHE A 199 26.92 7.56 9.29
CA PHE A 199 26.83 8.53 8.19
C PHE A 199 27.90 9.61 8.40
N GLU A 200 28.88 9.68 7.51
CA GLU A 200 29.99 10.65 7.59
C GLU A 200 29.60 12.01 7.00
N THR A 201 28.76 12.02 5.98
CA THR A 201 28.33 13.22 5.24
C THR A 201 26.81 13.30 5.03
N GLU A 202 26.29 14.46 4.62
CA GLU A 202 24.89 14.61 4.22
C GLU A 202 24.58 13.83 2.93
N GLU A 203 25.57 13.75 2.04
CA GLU A 203 25.51 13.01 0.79
C GLU A 203 25.29 11.51 1.05
N ASP A 204 25.94 10.94 2.08
CA ASP A 204 25.76 9.54 2.48
C ASP A 204 24.33 9.27 2.97
N ILE A 205 23.75 10.21 3.71
CA ILE A 205 22.37 10.14 4.21
C ILE A 205 21.41 10.12 3.02
N ILE A 206 21.60 11.03 2.05
CA ILE A 206 20.75 11.13 0.86
C ILE A 206 20.91 9.89 -0.03
N ALA A 207 22.14 9.42 -0.25
CA ALA A 207 22.42 8.22 -1.02
C ALA A 207 21.75 6.99 -0.39
N THR A 208 21.93 6.78 0.91
CA THR A 208 21.29 5.69 1.65
C THR A 208 19.77 5.80 1.62
N PHE A 209 19.23 7.02 1.75
CA PHE A 209 17.79 7.25 1.61
C PHE A 209 17.28 6.81 0.25
N LYS A 210 17.95 7.19 -0.84
CA LYS A 210 17.57 6.82 -2.21
C LYS A 210 17.65 5.31 -2.46
N ASP A 211 18.57 4.62 -1.81
CA ASP A 211 18.70 3.17 -1.91
C ASP A 211 17.54 2.42 -1.24
N VAL A 212 16.99 2.97 -0.15
CA VAL A 212 15.96 2.30 0.65
C VAL A 212 14.53 2.81 0.44
N TYR A 213 14.36 4.05 -0.03
CA TYR A 213 13.09 4.67 -0.40
C TYR A 213 13.06 4.88 -1.91
N VAL A 214 12.52 3.89 -2.62
CA VAL A 214 12.54 3.84 -4.07
C VAL A 214 11.17 4.22 -4.64
N VAL A 215 11.17 5.14 -5.61
CA VAL A 215 10.00 5.39 -6.45
C VAL A 215 9.92 4.27 -7.49
N GLN A 216 8.95 3.37 -7.35
CA GLN A 216 8.85 2.21 -8.24
C GLN A 216 8.60 2.65 -9.69
N PRO A 217 9.15 1.96 -10.69
CA PRO A 217 8.86 2.28 -12.09
C PRO A 217 7.36 2.23 -12.39
N THR A 218 6.64 1.24 -11.85
CA THR A 218 5.17 1.19 -11.99
C THR A 218 4.46 2.38 -11.37
N PHE A 219 5.01 2.97 -10.30
CA PHE A 219 4.45 4.16 -9.68
C PHE A 219 4.59 5.36 -10.60
N ARG A 220 5.73 5.48 -11.32
CA ARG A 220 5.95 6.57 -12.29
C ARG A 220 5.12 6.40 -13.55
N SER A 221 4.97 5.16 -14.01
CA SER A 221 4.30 4.84 -15.29
C SER A 221 2.78 4.78 -15.17
N PHE A 222 2.24 4.53 -13.98
CA PHE A 222 0.80 4.32 -13.80
C PHE A 222 0.24 4.99 -12.55
N PHE A 223 -1.00 5.45 -12.68
CA PHE A 223 -1.85 5.78 -11.54
C PHE A 223 -3.28 5.30 -11.79
N ILE A 224 -4.04 5.18 -10.71
CA ILE A 224 -5.45 4.79 -10.73
C ILE A 224 -6.29 5.98 -10.27
N VAL A 225 -7.37 6.27 -10.99
CA VAL A 225 -8.37 7.28 -10.61
C VAL A 225 -9.68 6.58 -10.28
N MET A 226 -10.14 6.77 -9.04
CA MET A 226 -11.42 6.30 -8.54
C MET A 226 -12.35 7.48 -8.32
N GLN A 227 -13.55 7.40 -8.87
CA GLN A 227 -14.57 8.44 -8.71
C GLN A 227 -15.56 8.13 -7.58
N HIS A 228 -15.51 6.91 -7.05
CA HIS A 228 -16.41 6.44 -6.02
C HIS A 228 -15.85 6.79 -4.63
N THR A 229 -16.60 7.57 -3.85
CA THR A 229 -16.22 8.06 -2.52
C THR A 229 -16.93 7.31 -1.40
N GLN A 230 -18.13 6.82 -1.66
CA GLN A 230 -18.93 6.10 -0.68
C GLN A 230 -18.79 4.59 -0.88
N GLY A 231 -19.11 3.80 0.12
CA GLY A 231 -19.38 2.38 -0.09
C GLY A 231 -20.77 2.18 -0.70
N PHE A 232 -21.03 1.00 -1.25
CA PHE A 232 -22.38 0.61 -1.65
C PHE A 232 -23.32 0.65 -0.45
N LYS A 233 -24.52 1.23 -0.62
CA LYS A 233 -25.49 1.47 0.47
C LYS A 233 -26.57 0.39 0.59
N GLU A 234 -26.73 -0.44 -0.44
CA GLU A 234 -27.82 -1.41 -0.57
C GLU A 234 -27.30 -2.85 -0.70
N GLY A 235 -28.15 -3.82 -0.33
CA GLY A 235 -27.86 -5.25 -0.42
C GLY A 235 -26.85 -5.76 0.61
N PRO A 236 -26.51 -7.05 0.64
CA PRO A 236 -25.47 -7.57 1.54
C PRO A 236 -24.07 -7.17 1.05
N PHE A 237 -23.16 -6.73 1.94
CA PHE A 237 -21.75 -6.48 1.58
C PHE A 237 -21.17 -7.79 1.04
N ARG A 238 -20.47 -7.75 -0.11
CA ARG A 238 -19.76 -8.90 -0.70
C ARG A 238 -18.27 -8.63 -0.86
N ALA A 239 -17.46 -9.68 -0.84
CA ALA A 239 -15.99 -9.57 -0.96
C ALA A 239 -15.53 -8.91 -2.26
N GLY A 240 -16.33 -9.08 -3.32
CA GLY A 240 -16.11 -8.47 -4.62
C GLY A 240 -16.38 -6.97 -4.64
N ASP A 241 -17.24 -6.44 -3.77
CA ASP A 241 -17.78 -5.08 -3.89
C ASP A 241 -16.69 -4.01 -4.07
N VAL A 242 -15.67 -4.02 -3.20
CA VAL A 242 -14.55 -3.05 -3.30
C VAL A 242 -13.72 -3.28 -4.56
N GLY A 243 -13.48 -4.54 -4.92
CA GLY A 243 -12.71 -4.90 -6.10
C GLY A 243 -13.42 -4.59 -7.42
N ASP A 244 -14.75 -4.61 -7.42
CA ASP A 244 -15.58 -4.37 -8.60
C ASP A 244 -15.86 -2.87 -8.83
N ILE A 245 -15.35 -1.98 -7.95
CA ILE A 245 -15.45 -0.54 -8.12
C ILE A 245 -14.81 -0.14 -9.46
N PRO A 246 -15.53 0.60 -10.32
CA PRO A 246 -14.99 1.10 -11.57
C PRO A 246 -13.92 2.16 -11.31
N VAL A 247 -12.81 2.05 -12.04
CA VAL A 247 -11.67 2.95 -11.98
C VAL A 247 -11.12 3.22 -13.37
N TYR A 248 -10.36 4.30 -13.51
CA TYR A 248 -9.49 4.53 -14.65
C TYR A 248 -8.07 4.14 -14.27
N LEU A 249 -7.48 3.19 -14.98
CA LEU A 249 -6.03 2.96 -14.93
C LEU A 249 -5.41 3.84 -16.01
N VAL A 250 -4.52 4.74 -15.62
CA VAL A 250 -3.91 5.74 -16.50
C VAL A 250 -2.43 5.44 -16.65
N CYS A 251 -1.96 5.42 -17.90
CA CYS A 251 -0.54 5.39 -18.25
C CYS A 251 -0.05 6.83 -18.41
N THR A 252 0.98 7.20 -17.64
CA THR A 252 1.46 8.58 -17.55
C THR A 252 2.21 9.01 -18.81
N GLU A 253 2.90 8.07 -19.43
CA GLU A 253 3.64 8.24 -20.67
C GLU A 253 3.06 7.28 -21.71
N CYS A 254 2.20 7.81 -22.57
CA CYS A 254 1.99 7.18 -23.86
C CYS A 254 3.03 7.74 -24.81
N HIS A 255 4.13 7.01 -24.96
CA HIS A 255 5.04 7.29 -26.05
C HIS A 255 4.28 7.02 -27.35
N ASN A 256 3.96 8.08 -28.11
CA ASN A 256 4.10 7.97 -29.55
C ASN A 256 5.60 7.71 -29.77
N GLU A 257 5.99 6.50 -30.13
CA GLU A 257 7.39 6.12 -30.42
C GLU A 257 7.97 6.86 -31.66
N PHE A 258 7.38 7.99 -32.06
CA PHE A 258 7.71 8.80 -33.23
C PHE A 258 8.13 10.24 -32.91
N HIS A 259 8.28 10.63 -31.65
CA HIS A 259 8.99 11.87 -31.33
C HIS A 259 10.48 11.59 -31.14
N ASP A 260 11.20 11.94 -32.20
CA ASP A 260 12.65 11.89 -32.35
C ASP A 260 13.43 12.31 -31.11
N ARG A 261 14.55 11.63 -30.94
CA ARG A 261 15.48 11.71 -29.80
C ARG A 261 16.23 13.03 -29.67
N GLU A 262 15.86 14.09 -30.38
CA GLU A 262 16.69 15.30 -30.50
C GLU A 262 16.00 16.61 -30.09
N THR A 263 14.78 16.58 -29.55
CA THR A 263 14.21 17.78 -28.93
C THR A 263 13.39 17.41 -27.70
N TYR A 264 14.03 17.49 -26.53
CA TYR A 264 13.37 17.63 -25.23
C TYR A 264 12.61 18.97 -25.21
N SER A 265 11.55 19.08 -26.02
CA SER A 265 10.52 20.09 -25.80
C SER A 265 9.54 19.50 -24.81
N ASP A 266 9.21 20.26 -23.77
CA ASP A 266 8.32 19.95 -22.64
C ASP A 266 6.85 19.65 -23.04
N ILE A 267 6.60 19.25 -24.29
CA ILE A 267 5.28 18.89 -24.80
C ILE A 267 4.96 17.49 -24.31
N MET A 268 4.45 17.42 -23.09
CA MET A 268 3.91 16.22 -22.48
C MET A 268 2.90 15.57 -23.43
N GLY A 269 3.21 14.37 -23.92
CA GLY A 269 2.26 13.57 -24.70
C GLY A 269 1.01 13.22 -23.89
N PRO A 270 -0.16 13.04 -24.55
CA PRO A 270 -1.42 12.77 -23.87
C PRO A 270 -1.35 11.47 -23.07
N CYS A 271 -1.95 11.45 -21.88
CA CYS A 271 -2.11 10.19 -21.15
C CYS A 271 -3.13 9.27 -21.81
N CYS A 272 -2.90 7.96 -21.77
CA CYS A 272 -3.91 6.97 -22.14
C CYS A 272 -4.54 6.40 -20.88
N SER A 273 -5.83 6.11 -20.95
CA SER A 273 -6.55 5.49 -19.85
C SER A 273 -7.41 4.32 -20.33
N ILE A 274 -7.57 3.35 -19.45
CA ILE A 274 -8.52 2.26 -19.62
C ILE A 274 -9.50 2.27 -18.45
N HIS A 275 -10.79 2.17 -18.78
CA HIS A 275 -11.83 1.97 -17.79
C HIS A 275 -11.91 0.49 -17.42
N THR A 276 -11.77 0.18 -16.13
CA THR A 276 -11.70 -1.20 -15.63
C THR A 276 -12.15 -1.27 -14.16
N THR A 277 -12.04 -2.43 -13.52
CA THR A 277 -12.32 -2.59 -12.10
C THR A 277 -11.05 -2.42 -11.26
N LEU A 278 -11.19 -1.99 -10.01
CA LEU A 278 -10.06 -1.86 -9.08
C LEU A 278 -9.27 -3.18 -8.95
N LYS A 279 -9.98 -4.31 -8.91
CA LYS A 279 -9.40 -5.66 -8.88
C LYS A 279 -8.53 -5.94 -10.10
N ALA A 280 -9.02 -5.61 -11.30
CA ALA A 280 -8.25 -5.80 -12.52
C ALA A 280 -7.01 -4.89 -12.57
N ALA A 281 -7.18 -3.60 -12.22
CA ALA A 281 -6.07 -2.64 -12.18
C ALA A 281 -4.98 -3.05 -11.18
N ILE A 282 -5.34 -3.41 -9.94
CA ILE A 282 -4.38 -3.82 -8.92
C ILE A 282 -3.66 -5.11 -9.33
N ARG A 283 -4.38 -6.11 -9.88
CA ARG A 283 -3.76 -7.34 -10.38
C ARG A 283 -2.78 -7.07 -11.52
N PHE A 284 -3.13 -6.16 -12.43
CA PHE A 284 -2.24 -5.73 -13.51
C PHE A 284 -0.95 -5.11 -12.94
N ILE A 285 -1.03 -4.16 -12.01
CA ILE A 285 0.13 -3.54 -11.37
C ILE A 285 0.99 -4.59 -10.64
N MET A 286 0.38 -5.46 -9.83
CA MET A 286 1.11 -6.53 -9.14
C MET A 286 1.82 -7.50 -10.11
N ASN A 287 1.20 -7.78 -11.27
CA ASN A 287 1.81 -8.62 -12.31
C ASN A 287 3.01 -7.92 -12.97
N LEU A 288 2.95 -6.60 -13.17
CA LEU A 288 4.09 -5.82 -13.66
C LEU A 288 5.24 -5.80 -12.65
N GLU A 289 4.94 -5.52 -11.38
CA GLU A 289 5.92 -5.49 -10.29
C GLU A 289 6.68 -6.82 -10.17
N ARG A 290 5.98 -7.97 -10.25
CA ARG A 290 6.60 -9.30 -10.21
C ARG A 290 7.58 -9.56 -11.37
N LYS A 291 7.42 -8.89 -12.50
CA LYS A 291 8.30 -9.03 -13.68
C LYS A 291 9.51 -8.08 -13.64
N GLN A 292 9.50 -7.05 -12.79
CA GLN A 292 10.59 -6.09 -12.75
C GLN A 292 11.79 -6.62 -11.93
N PRO A 293 13.02 -6.61 -12.47
CA PRO A 293 14.21 -7.04 -11.75
C PRO A 293 14.49 -6.19 -10.49
N ALA A 294 14.21 -4.88 -10.57
CA ALA A 294 14.42 -3.93 -9.47
C ALA A 294 13.54 -4.24 -8.24
N ALA A 295 12.35 -4.80 -8.43
CA ALA A 295 11.43 -5.18 -7.36
C ALA A 295 11.92 -6.38 -6.50
N LYS A 296 13.01 -7.04 -6.95
CA LYS A 296 13.61 -8.22 -6.29
C LYS A 296 14.78 -7.91 -5.36
N LYS A 297 15.27 -6.66 -5.29
CA LYS A 297 16.23 -6.30 -4.24
C LYS A 297 15.50 -6.37 -2.90
N THR A 298 15.66 -7.50 -2.23
CA THR A 298 15.18 -7.73 -0.88
C THR A 298 16.12 -6.95 0.02
N LEU A 299 15.57 -5.97 0.73
CA LEU A 299 16.38 -5.16 1.65
C LEU A 299 16.55 -5.93 2.96
N PRO A 300 17.71 -5.81 3.62
CA PRO A 300 17.88 -6.35 4.97
C PRO A 300 16.84 -5.74 5.92
N CYS A 301 16.54 -6.46 6.99
CA CYS A 301 15.52 -6.04 7.94
C CYS A 301 15.91 -4.74 8.65
N ARG A 302 14.95 -3.84 8.88
CA ARG A 302 15.17 -2.65 9.72
C ARG A 302 15.38 -3.05 11.17
N LEU A 303 16.46 -2.57 11.80
CA LEU A 303 16.74 -2.82 13.23
C LEU A 303 15.70 -2.18 14.16
N LYS A 304 15.06 -1.09 13.73
CA LYS A 304 14.12 -0.33 14.55
C LYS A 304 12.84 -0.01 13.78
N TYR A 305 11.71 -0.07 14.48
CA TYR A 305 10.42 0.42 13.99
C TYR A 305 9.74 1.23 15.09
N ARG A 306 8.72 2.05 14.75
CA ARG A 306 8.09 2.90 15.76
C ARG A 306 7.00 2.15 16.51
N ALA A 307 6.94 2.28 17.84
CA ALA A 307 5.77 1.83 18.57
C ALA A 307 4.51 2.56 18.07
N ILE A 308 3.37 1.86 18.01
CA ILE A 308 2.10 2.44 17.54
C ILE A 308 1.57 3.49 18.52
N ARG A 309 1.88 3.35 19.81
CA ARG A 309 1.29 4.15 20.90
C ARG A 309 2.22 5.20 21.50
N GLU A 310 3.52 4.98 21.35
CA GLU A 310 4.56 5.83 21.93
C GLU A 310 5.40 6.34 20.77
N TYR A 311 5.81 7.61 20.82
CA TYR A 311 6.68 8.19 19.80
C TYR A 311 8.08 7.54 19.77
N GLU A 312 8.29 6.52 20.59
CA GLU A 312 9.47 5.70 20.79
C GLU A 312 9.71 4.71 19.64
N THR A 313 10.99 4.52 19.34
CA THR A 313 11.48 3.50 18.42
C THR A 313 11.70 2.22 19.19
N ILE A 314 11.01 1.14 18.81
CA ILE A 314 11.27 -0.20 19.28
C ILE A 314 12.53 -0.71 18.59
N ASP A 315 13.49 -1.13 19.40
CA ASP A 315 14.69 -1.83 18.99
C ASP A 315 14.37 -3.34 18.96
N ILE A 316 14.48 -3.94 17.77
CA ILE A 316 14.06 -5.32 17.55
C ILE A 316 14.93 -6.30 18.33
N GLU A 317 16.22 -6.02 18.48
CA GLU A 317 17.12 -6.90 19.23
C GLU A 317 16.78 -6.88 20.71
N LYS A 318 16.54 -5.68 21.27
CA LYS A 318 16.08 -5.55 22.67
C LYS A 318 14.73 -6.21 22.91
N GLU A 319 13.84 -6.13 21.93
CA GLU A 319 12.54 -6.79 21.98
C GLU A 319 12.69 -8.32 21.95
N ALA A 320 13.62 -8.83 21.13
CA ALA A 320 13.97 -10.24 21.10
C ALA A 320 14.57 -10.70 22.45
N GLU A 321 15.52 -9.94 22.99
CA GLU A 321 16.16 -10.21 24.29
C GLU A 321 15.12 -10.26 25.41
N ALA A 322 14.18 -9.30 25.43
CA ALA A 322 13.06 -9.29 26.38
C ALA A 322 12.11 -10.50 26.23
N MET A 323 12.07 -11.11 25.06
CA MET A 323 11.33 -12.36 24.79
C MET A 323 12.13 -13.63 25.12
N GLY A 324 13.38 -13.50 25.59
CA GLY A 324 14.25 -14.62 25.95
C GLY A 324 15.36 -14.91 24.92
N TRP A 325 15.53 -14.07 23.89
CA TRP A 325 16.61 -14.26 22.93
C TRP A 325 17.98 -14.12 23.61
N LYS A 326 18.72 -15.22 23.62
CA LYS A 326 20.13 -15.26 23.99
C LYS A 326 21.00 -15.63 22.80
N THR A 327 21.98 -14.79 22.47
CA THR A 327 22.91 -15.02 21.35
C THR A 327 23.67 -16.34 21.48
N GLU A 328 24.04 -16.72 22.71
CA GLU A 328 24.73 -17.97 23.01
C GLU A 328 23.91 -19.22 22.61
N TRP A 329 22.58 -19.14 22.67
CA TRP A 329 21.69 -20.28 22.47
C TRP A 329 21.02 -20.27 21.10
N HIS A 330 20.64 -19.09 20.61
CA HIS A 330 19.87 -18.94 19.36
C HIS A 330 20.71 -18.47 18.17
N GLY A 331 21.97 -18.08 18.42
CA GLY A 331 22.89 -17.47 17.47
C GLY A 331 22.64 -15.97 17.28
N LYS A 332 23.31 -15.40 16.28
CA LYS A 332 23.12 -13.99 15.89
C LYS A 332 21.67 -13.78 15.40
N PHE A 333 21.06 -12.68 15.81
CA PHE A 333 19.73 -12.31 15.32
C PHE A 333 19.78 -12.02 13.81
N PRO A 334 18.86 -12.56 12.98
CA PRO A 334 18.98 -12.58 11.52
C PRO A 334 18.58 -11.24 10.87
N LEU A 335 19.20 -10.13 11.30
CA LEU A 335 18.96 -8.78 10.76
C LEU A 335 19.50 -8.58 9.35
N ASP A 336 20.50 -9.36 8.98
CA ASP A 336 21.08 -9.42 7.64
C ASP A 336 20.13 -10.05 6.61
N GLN A 337 19.05 -10.67 7.07
CA GLN A 337 18.03 -11.27 6.23
C GLN A 337 16.73 -10.46 6.25
N PRO A 338 15.95 -10.47 5.15
CA PRO A 338 14.62 -9.87 5.13
C PRO A 338 13.72 -10.51 6.17
N CYS A 339 12.85 -9.73 6.83
CA CYS A 339 11.94 -10.31 7.83
C CYS A 339 10.90 -11.28 7.24
N SER A 340 10.82 -11.43 5.92
CA SER A 340 10.00 -12.43 5.24
C SER A 340 10.57 -13.86 5.28
N THR A 341 11.80 -14.04 5.77
CA THR A 341 12.44 -15.36 5.94
C THR A 341 12.42 -15.87 7.37
N TRP A 342 11.99 -15.05 8.33
CA TRP A 342 12.19 -15.32 9.76
C TRP A 342 11.29 -16.42 10.33
N VAL A 343 10.12 -16.65 9.73
CA VAL A 343 9.10 -17.56 10.29
C VAL A 343 9.11 -18.88 9.54
N ASP A 344 9.25 -19.99 10.25
CA ASP A 344 9.04 -21.32 9.68
C ASP A 344 7.56 -21.54 9.36
N ARG A 345 7.23 -21.50 8.07
CA ARG A 345 5.86 -21.64 7.58
C ARG A 345 5.35 -23.08 7.60
N ASN A 346 6.23 -24.06 7.83
CA ASN A 346 5.79 -25.44 8.08
C ASN A 346 5.23 -25.57 9.50
N LYS A 347 5.79 -24.80 10.45
CA LYS A 347 5.30 -24.70 11.83
C LYS A 347 4.10 -23.76 11.95
N TYR A 348 4.15 -22.58 11.32
CA TYR A 348 3.07 -21.58 11.35
C TYR A 348 2.32 -21.53 10.03
N THR A 349 1.33 -22.42 9.88
CA THR A 349 0.52 -22.56 8.66
C THR A 349 -0.59 -21.51 8.55
N GLU A 350 -0.96 -20.88 9.66
CA GLU A 350 -1.99 -19.85 9.74
C GLU A 350 -1.42 -18.50 10.17
N TRP A 351 -2.03 -17.42 9.68
CA TRP A 351 -1.66 -16.08 10.11
C TRP A 351 -2.15 -15.78 11.53
N THR A 352 -1.20 -15.79 12.46
CA THR A 352 -1.37 -15.53 13.89
C THR A 352 -0.40 -14.44 14.37
N GLY A 353 -0.55 -13.99 15.62
CA GLY A 353 0.28 -12.95 16.23
C GLY A 353 -0.29 -11.53 16.06
N ALA A 354 0.48 -10.53 16.47
CA ALA A 354 0.00 -9.14 16.59
C ALA A 354 -0.50 -8.55 15.27
N GLY A 355 0.15 -8.87 14.14
CA GLY A 355 -0.29 -8.44 12.80
C GLY A 355 -1.70 -8.92 12.45
N ALA A 356 -1.98 -10.19 12.73
CA ALA A 356 -3.31 -10.78 12.54
C ALA A 356 -4.36 -10.11 13.45
N VAL A 357 -4.04 -9.86 14.73
CA VAL A 357 -4.92 -9.10 15.65
C VAL A 357 -5.23 -7.72 15.08
N LYS A 358 -4.20 -7.01 14.62
CA LYS A 358 -4.35 -5.65 14.11
C LYS A 358 -5.25 -5.60 12.89
N HIS A 359 -5.07 -6.54 11.97
CA HIS A 359 -5.93 -6.67 10.80
C HIS A 359 -7.37 -7.02 11.18
N ALA A 360 -7.56 -8.01 12.07
CA ALA A 360 -8.87 -8.38 12.60
C ALA A 360 -9.59 -7.20 13.25
N SER A 361 -8.88 -6.40 14.04
CA SER A 361 -9.42 -5.19 14.67
C SER A 361 -9.92 -4.19 13.63
N LYS A 362 -9.17 -3.98 12.54
CA LYS A 362 -9.60 -3.11 11.43
C LYS A 362 -10.84 -3.65 10.73
N VAL A 363 -10.88 -4.95 10.47
CA VAL A 363 -12.05 -5.66 9.95
C VAL A 363 -13.27 -5.47 10.84
N VAL A 364 -13.15 -5.73 12.14
CA VAL A 364 -14.25 -5.59 13.10
C VAL A 364 -14.74 -4.14 13.14
N CYS A 365 -13.83 -3.16 13.10
CA CYS A 365 -14.20 -1.75 12.99
C CYS A 365 -15.01 -1.49 11.70
N ALA A 366 -14.55 -1.98 10.54
CA ALA A 366 -15.29 -1.83 9.28
C ALA A 366 -16.68 -2.51 9.32
N ILE A 367 -16.79 -3.71 9.88
CA ILE A 367 -18.06 -4.44 10.02
C ILE A 367 -19.05 -3.69 10.93
N LYS A 368 -18.57 -3.14 12.06
CA LYS A 368 -19.42 -2.32 12.95
C LYS A 368 -20.05 -1.16 12.18
N TYR A 369 -19.32 -0.54 11.24
CA TYR A 369 -19.87 0.49 10.37
C TYR A 369 -20.84 -0.06 9.34
N LEU A 370 -20.60 -1.24 8.78
CA LEU A 370 -21.60 -1.86 7.90
C LEU A 370 -22.92 -2.12 8.62
N GLY A 371 -22.91 -2.42 9.92
CA GLY A 371 -24.13 -2.50 10.73
C GLY A 371 -24.89 -1.17 10.87
N THR A 372 -24.23 -0.03 10.66
CA THR A 372 -24.89 1.29 10.53
C THR A 372 -25.42 1.56 9.13
N THR A 373 -24.96 0.79 8.13
CA THR A 373 -25.55 0.78 6.79
C THR A 373 -26.67 -0.28 6.73
N ARG A 374 -27.61 -0.21 5.79
CA ARG A 374 -28.72 -1.19 5.68
C ARG A 374 -28.27 -2.58 5.17
N ARG A 375 -26.97 -2.87 5.17
CA ARG A 375 -26.39 -4.07 4.57
C ARG A 375 -26.29 -5.20 5.58
N LYS A 376 -26.66 -6.41 5.15
CA LYS A 376 -26.34 -7.65 5.89
C LYS A 376 -24.91 -8.07 5.56
N VAL A 377 -24.14 -8.48 6.55
CA VAL A 377 -22.77 -8.99 6.37
C VAL A 377 -22.80 -10.50 6.59
N PRO A 378 -22.52 -11.34 5.57
CA PRO A 378 -22.22 -12.74 5.81
C PRO A 378 -21.01 -12.81 6.74
N LEU A 379 -21.06 -13.56 7.84
CA LEU A 379 -19.90 -13.66 8.74
C LEU A 379 -18.84 -14.64 8.23
N ASP A 380 -19.07 -15.22 7.06
CA ASP A 380 -18.35 -16.38 6.56
C ASP A 380 -17.05 -15.96 5.86
N HIS A 381 -15.92 -16.08 6.57
CA HIS A 381 -14.51 -16.19 6.13
C HIS A 381 -13.87 -15.08 5.27
N TRP A 382 -14.63 -14.22 4.61
CA TRP A 382 -14.11 -13.31 3.58
C TRP A 382 -13.34 -12.09 4.07
N TRP A 383 -13.41 -11.76 5.36
CA TRP A 383 -12.54 -10.75 5.96
C TRP A 383 -11.21 -11.34 6.44
N TRP A 384 -11.09 -12.66 6.39
CA TRP A 384 -9.92 -13.39 6.83
C TRP A 384 -9.10 -13.87 5.66
N TYR A 385 -7.82 -14.08 5.95
CA TYR A 385 -6.83 -14.51 4.99
C TYR A 385 -7.05 -16.00 4.68
N ASP A 386 -7.87 -16.32 3.69
CA ASP A 386 -7.99 -17.71 3.24
C ASP A 386 -6.88 -18.03 2.23
N SER A 387 -6.03 -18.99 2.58
CA SER A 387 -4.89 -19.41 1.76
C SER A 387 -5.31 -20.00 0.41
N SER A 388 -6.56 -20.46 0.28
CA SER A 388 -7.11 -21.05 -0.94
C SER A 388 -7.35 -20.04 -2.06
N ASP A 389 -7.58 -18.76 -1.74
CA ASP A 389 -7.91 -17.71 -2.71
C ASP A 389 -6.70 -17.19 -3.52
N ILE A 390 -5.48 -17.58 -3.14
CA ILE A 390 -4.23 -17.12 -3.76
C ILE A 390 -3.74 -18.09 -4.84
N ARG A 391 -4.33 -19.29 -4.94
CA ARG A 391 -4.06 -20.11 -6.12
C ARG A 391 -4.72 -19.40 -7.31
N PRO A 392 -3.96 -19.01 -8.35
CA PRO A 392 -4.57 -18.50 -9.55
C PRO A 392 -5.25 -19.68 -10.26
N THR A 393 -6.49 -20.01 -9.85
CA THR A 393 -7.35 -20.95 -10.58
C THR A 393 -8.13 -20.28 -11.69
N VAL A 394 -7.86 -19.00 -11.95
CA VAL A 394 -8.31 -18.35 -13.17
C VAL A 394 -7.10 -18.23 -14.07
N THR A 395 -7.06 -19.08 -15.08
CA THR A 395 -6.45 -18.75 -16.37
C THR A 395 -7.12 -17.47 -16.85
N LEU A 396 -6.63 -16.32 -16.37
CA LEU A 396 -6.74 -15.08 -17.12
C LEU A 396 -6.23 -15.47 -18.49
N ASP A 397 -7.11 -15.41 -19.48
CA ASP A 397 -6.74 -15.74 -20.83
C ASP A 397 -5.68 -14.72 -21.24
N MET A 398 -4.43 -15.10 -21.00
CA MET A 398 -3.25 -14.34 -21.37
C MET A 398 -3.25 -14.14 -22.87
N PHE A 399 -3.97 -14.97 -23.62
CA PHE A 399 -4.28 -14.75 -25.02
C PHE A 399 -5.16 -13.51 -25.20
N ALA A 400 -6.28 -13.35 -24.50
CA ALA A 400 -7.12 -12.15 -24.59
C ALA A 400 -6.39 -10.85 -24.21
N ILE A 401 -5.52 -10.87 -23.20
CA ILE A 401 -4.72 -9.68 -22.83
C ILE A 401 -3.60 -9.43 -23.84
N ARG A 402 -2.88 -10.47 -24.29
CA ARG A 402 -1.88 -10.33 -25.35
C ARG A 402 -2.52 -9.91 -26.66
N LEU A 403 -3.71 -10.39 -26.97
CA LEU A 403 -4.50 -10.05 -28.14
C LEU A 403 -5.01 -8.61 -28.02
N ALA A 404 -5.42 -8.14 -26.85
CA ALA A 404 -5.75 -6.74 -26.63
C ALA A 404 -4.50 -5.85 -26.82
N CYS A 405 -3.33 -6.25 -26.31
CA CYS A 405 -2.07 -5.53 -26.55
C CYS A 405 -1.63 -5.60 -28.02
N LEU A 406 -1.81 -6.73 -28.69
CA LEU A 406 -1.46 -6.92 -30.10
C LEU A 406 -2.44 -6.21 -31.04
N LEU A 407 -3.74 -6.20 -30.73
CA LEU A 407 -4.75 -5.43 -31.45
C LEU A 407 -4.53 -3.93 -31.23
N PHE A 408 -4.10 -3.53 -30.03
CA PHE A 408 -3.71 -2.15 -29.75
C PHE A 408 -2.49 -1.75 -30.59
N LEU A 409 -1.44 -2.58 -30.64
CA LEU A 409 -0.28 -2.39 -31.51
C LEU A 409 -0.66 -2.41 -33.01
N TYR A 410 -1.56 -3.30 -33.42
CA TYR A 410 -2.03 -3.42 -34.79
C TYR A 410 -2.87 -2.21 -35.23
N CYS A 411 -3.76 -1.70 -34.39
CA CYS A 411 -4.52 -0.47 -34.66
C CYS A 411 -3.61 0.75 -34.79
N ILE A 412 -2.51 0.80 -34.02
CA ILE A 412 -1.46 1.82 -34.18
C ILE A 412 -0.78 1.67 -35.56
N CYS A 413 -0.41 0.46 -35.97
CA CYS A 413 0.23 0.21 -37.27
C CYS A 413 -0.68 0.49 -38.48
N VAL A 414 -1.96 0.10 -38.42
CA VAL A 414 -2.92 0.30 -39.52
C VAL A 414 -3.27 1.78 -39.70
N SER A 415 -3.39 2.53 -38.60
CA SER A 415 -3.62 3.98 -38.68
C SER A 415 -2.45 4.72 -39.34
N TYR A 416 -1.24 4.16 -39.26
CA TYR A 416 -0.03 4.67 -39.91
C TYR A 416 -0.01 4.42 -41.43
N LEU A 417 -0.42 3.23 -41.86
CA LEU A 417 -0.46 2.81 -43.27
C LEU A 417 -1.53 3.55 -44.10
N PHE A 418 -2.61 3.99 -43.46
CA PHE A 418 -3.69 4.73 -44.15
C PHE A 418 -3.66 6.25 -43.92
N GLY A 419 -2.86 6.74 -42.96
CA GLY A 419 -2.69 8.18 -42.69
C GLY A 419 -1.58 8.85 -43.52
N SER A 420 -0.88 8.09 -44.37
CA SER A 420 0.24 8.57 -45.21
C SER A 420 -0.03 8.41 -46.72
N LEU A 421 -1.31 8.30 -47.10
CA LEU A 421 -1.81 8.39 -48.49
C LEU A 421 -2.51 9.71 -48.75
#